data_AF-A0A699ZW78-F1
#
_entry.id   AF-A0A699ZW78-F1
#
_cell.length_a   1.000
_cell.length_b   1.000
_cell.length_c   1.000
_cell.angle_alpha   90.00
_cell.angle_beta   90.00
_cell.angle_gamma   90.00
#
_symmetry.space_group_name_H-M   'P 1'
#
loop_
_entity.id
_entity.type
_entity.pdbx_description
1 polymer ?
#
loop_
_entity_poly.entity_id
_entity_poly.type
_entity_poly.pdbx_seq_one_letter_code
_entity_poly.pdbx_strand_id
1 'polypeptide(L)'
;VLPPGPGGGAAGAGGPAARHAAQPGRPACCPVGPAGAGRAPSGPARDCTQGWPGLDLSRFLTQYPRALTLSCDQILQDAAQVRELLRSATNPDAILQEVPVLMVPMTCASVLASIVKWYPKAEDPVAVLEKDPDLVRRAQEWGAIFDPPIKGKDGKWVIANRDMGKRTEWQLWIDKRAGKELP
;
A
#
# COMPACT_ATOMS: atom_id res chain seq x y z
N VAL A 1 2.34 -61.13 17.17
CA VAL A 1 3.26 -61.04 18.32
C VAL A 1 3.25 -59.61 18.85
N LEU A 2 2.46 -59.37 19.91
CA LEU A 2 2.76 -58.40 20.99
C LEU A 2 3.54 -59.20 22.07
N PRO A 3 4.24 -58.63 23.08
CA PRO A 3 3.91 -57.41 23.85
C PRO A 3 5.20 -56.59 24.26
N PRO A 4 5.31 -55.92 25.44
CA PRO A 4 4.73 -54.64 25.90
C PRO A 4 5.78 -53.61 26.43
N GLY A 5 5.34 -52.44 26.94
CA GLY A 5 6.11 -51.45 27.73
C GLY A 5 6.63 -52.00 29.09
N PRO A 6 7.08 -51.19 30.11
CA PRO A 6 6.37 -50.01 30.65
C PRO A 6 7.25 -48.93 31.35
N GLY A 7 6.58 -47.94 31.98
CA GLY A 7 7.04 -47.26 33.20
C GLY A 7 7.44 -45.79 33.04
N GLY A 8 6.90 -44.81 33.76
CA GLY A 8 5.93 -44.82 34.85
C GLY A 8 6.01 -43.51 35.65
N GLY A 9 4.89 -43.15 36.31
CA GLY A 9 4.80 -42.22 37.45
C GLY A 9 4.61 -40.73 37.07
N ALA A 10 3.43 -40.11 37.28
CA ALA A 10 2.78 -39.73 38.56
C ALA A 10 3.44 -38.46 39.16
N ALA A 11 2.77 -37.49 39.78
CA ALA A 11 1.39 -37.18 40.11
C ALA A 11 1.37 -35.75 40.70
N GLY A 12 0.20 -35.14 40.87
CA GLY A 12 -0.01 -33.93 41.69
C GLY A 12 -0.92 -32.93 40.98
N ALA A 13 -2.25 -33.06 41.00
CA ALA A 13 -3.17 -32.93 42.14
C ALA A 13 -3.19 -31.52 42.75
N GLY A 14 -4.35 -30.84 42.68
CA GLY A 14 -4.63 -29.60 43.41
C GLY A 14 -5.67 -28.71 42.73
N GLY A 15 -6.95 -29.05 42.87
CA GLY A 15 -8.09 -28.19 42.49
C GLY A 15 -8.38 -27.07 43.50
N PRO A 16 -9.66 -26.66 43.67
CA PRO A 16 -10.14 -25.38 43.12
C PRO A 16 -10.76 -24.43 44.16
N ALA A 17 -11.21 -23.27 43.65
CA ALA A 17 -12.25 -22.38 44.17
C ALA A 17 -11.87 -21.31 45.21
N ALA A 18 -12.17 -20.04 44.88
CA ALA A 18 -12.86 -19.11 45.79
C ALA A 18 -13.48 -17.94 45.01
N ARG A 19 -14.74 -17.64 45.33
CA ARG A 19 -15.56 -16.53 44.83
C ARG A 19 -15.40 -15.30 45.72
N HIS A 20 -15.71 -14.13 45.14
CA HIS A 20 -16.21 -12.88 45.74
C HIS A 20 -15.43 -12.20 46.88
N ALA A 21 -15.00 -10.96 46.62
CA ALA A 21 -15.07 -9.86 47.59
C ALA A 21 -15.15 -8.49 46.87
N ALA A 22 -15.90 -7.57 47.45
CA ALA A 22 -16.22 -6.24 46.97
C ALA A 22 -15.19 -5.15 47.43
N GLN A 23 -15.27 -3.99 46.77
CA GLN A 23 -14.67 -2.63 46.99
C GLN A 23 -14.46 -2.19 48.47
N PRO A 24 -13.62 -1.16 48.83
CA PRO A 24 -13.51 0.20 48.21
C PRO A 24 -12.14 0.94 48.27
N GLY A 25 -12.03 2.13 47.66
CA GLY A 25 -11.02 3.15 48.01
C GLY A 25 -10.41 3.97 46.85
N ARG A 26 -10.85 5.23 46.67
CA ARG A 26 -10.18 6.27 45.85
C ARG A 26 -8.88 6.74 46.55
N PRO A 27 -7.98 7.46 45.87
CA PRO A 27 -8.16 8.92 45.84
C PRO A 27 -7.96 9.57 44.46
N ALA A 28 -8.76 10.61 44.24
CA ALA A 28 -8.53 11.67 43.27
C ALA A 28 -7.37 12.57 43.71
N CYS A 29 -6.66 13.18 42.76
CA CYS A 29 -5.98 14.50 42.77
C CYS A 29 -5.03 14.55 41.55
N CYS A 30 -5.43 15.17 40.42
CA CYS A 30 -5.15 16.57 40.00
C CYS A 30 -3.74 16.76 39.35
N PRO A 31 -3.52 17.72 38.40
CA PRO A 31 -4.27 18.96 38.26
C PRO A 31 -4.71 19.37 36.84
N VAL A 32 -5.72 20.24 36.88
CA VAL A 32 -6.09 21.23 35.87
C VAL A 32 -4.89 22.14 35.54
N GLY A 33 -4.70 22.43 34.26
CA GLY A 33 -3.78 23.43 33.71
C GLY A 33 -4.39 24.05 32.44
N PRO A 34 -4.10 25.32 32.13
CA PRO A 34 -5.12 26.29 31.74
C PRO A 34 -5.48 26.28 30.25
N ALA A 35 -6.67 26.85 30.00
CA ALA A 35 -7.23 27.19 28.70
C ALA A 35 -6.24 28.01 27.85
N GLY A 36 -5.58 27.33 26.91
CA GLY A 36 -4.88 27.93 25.78
C GLY A 36 -5.56 27.46 24.49
N ALA A 37 -6.17 28.38 23.78
CA ALA A 37 -6.97 28.13 22.59
C ALA A 37 -6.16 27.42 21.48
N GLY A 38 -6.45 26.15 21.28
CA GLY A 38 -6.10 25.38 20.10
C GLY A 38 -7.21 24.37 19.87
N ARG A 39 -8.40 24.86 19.49
CA ARG A 39 -9.55 24.01 19.15
C ARG A 39 -9.10 23.07 18.04
N ALA A 40 -8.82 21.82 18.39
CA ALA A 40 -8.64 20.75 17.42
C ALA A 40 -9.86 20.79 16.48
N PRO A 41 -9.66 20.67 15.16
CA PRO A 41 -10.77 20.71 14.22
C PRO A 41 -11.73 19.57 14.57
N SER A 42 -12.86 19.94 15.16
CA SER A 42 -13.97 19.07 15.53
C SER A 42 -14.78 18.68 14.28
N GLY A 43 -14.08 18.25 13.23
CA GLY A 43 -14.69 17.59 12.09
C GLY A 43 -14.90 16.11 12.41
N PRO A 44 -15.84 15.42 11.72
CA PRO A 44 -15.93 13.98 11.85
C PRO A 44 -14.57 13.37 11.50
N ALA A 45 -14.10 12.42 12.32
CA ALA A 45 -12.90 11.64 11.99
C ALA A 45 -13.10 11.04 10.60
N ARG A 46 -12.37 11.55 9.61
CA ARG A 46 -12.46 11.07 8.23
C ARG A 46 -11.85 9.68 8.19
N ASP A 47 -12.66 8.71 7.80
CA ASP A 47 -12.24 7.34 7.64
C ASP A 47 -11.41 7.21 6.34
N CYS A 48 -10.08 7.26 6.49
CA CYS A 48 -9.15 7.08 5.38
C CYS A 48 -9.15 5.64 4.82
N THR A 49 -9.78 4.68 5.51
CA THR A 49 -9.87 3.29 5.05
C THR A 49 -10.87 3.12 3.91
N GLN A 50 -11.76 4.10 3.68
CA GLN A 50 -12.72 4.09 2.59
C GLN A 50 -12.06 4.02 1.19
N GLY A 51 -10.81 4.47 1.08
CA GLY A 51 -10.03 4.38 -0.16
C GLY A 51 -9.69 2.95 -0.58
N TRP A 52 -9.53 2.03 0.38
CA TRP A 52 -9.01 0.67 0.18
C TRP A 52 -9.60 -0.33 1.19
N PRO A 53 -10.90 -0.66 1.09
CA PRO A 53 -11.60 -1.45 2.10
C PRO A 53 -11.17 -2.92 2.16
N GLY A 54 -10.56 -3.47 1.11
CA GLY A 54 -10.06 -4.84 1.05
C GLY A 54 -8.60 -5.01 1.45
N LEU A 55 -7.92 -3.93 1.80
CA LEU A 55 -6.48 -3.93 2.11
C LEU A 55 -6.24 -4.32 3.58
N ASP A 56 -5.32 -5.26 3.82
CA ASP A 56 -4.82 -5.54 5.17
C ASP A 56 -3.88 -4.41 5.59
N LEU A 57 -4.47 -3.43 6.29
CA LEU A 57 -3.79 -2.23 6.77
C LEU A 57 -2.57 -2.56 7.63
N SER A 58 -2.63 -3.63 8.45
CA SER A 58 -1.54 -3.97 9.36
C SER A 58 -0.29 -4.41 8.58
N ARG A 59 -0.49 -5.30 7.60
CA ARG A 59 0.56 -5.76 6.69
C ARG A 59 1.05 -4.62 5.79
N PHE A 60 0.12 -3.82 5.25
CA PHE A 60 0.45 -2.70 4.37
C PHE A 60 1.30 -1.63 5.06
N LEU A 61 0.90 -1.19 6.26
CA LEU A 61 1.62 -0.15 7.00
C LEU A 61 3.02 -0.60 7.45
N THR A 62 3.20 -1.90 7.68
CA THR A 62 4.51 -2.49 7.99
C THR A 62 5.46 -2.38 6.78
N GLN A 63 4.94 -2.57 5.56
CA GLN A 63 5.72 -2.49 4.33
C GLN A 63 5.89 -1.05 3.82
N TYR A 64 4.92 -0.17 4.08
CA TYR A 64 4.91 1.21 3.61
C TYR A 64 4.58 2.20 4.76
N PRO A 65 5.49 2.39 5.72
CA PRO A 65 5.26 3.24 6.89
C PRO A 65 5.08 4.72 6.51
N ARG A 66 5.53 5.14 5.32
CA ARG A 66 5.34 6.50 4.80
C ARG A 66 3.87 6.87 4.67
N ALA A 67 2.96 5.90 4.53
CA ALA A 67 1.52 6.15 4.54
C ALA A 67 1.06 6.90 5.81
N LEU A 68 1.69 6.66 6.96
CA LEU A 68 1.35 7.31 8.23
C LEU A 68 1.67 8.82 8.24
N THR A 69 2.50 9.28 7.31
CA THR A 69 2.87 10.70 7.18
C THR A 69 1.91 11.49 6.29
N LEU A 70 1.00 10.81 5.60
CA LEU A 70 0.03 11.42 4.69
C LEU A 70 -1.23 11.82 5.44
N SER A 71 -1.87 12.91 5.01
CA SER A 71 -3.20 13.26 5.51
C SER A 71 -4.25 12.31 4.93
N CYS A 72 -5.34 12.09 5.66
CA CYS A 72 -6.47 11.29 5.16
C CYS A 72 -6.97 11.80 3.80
N ASP A 73 -6.98 13.11 3.60
CA ASP A 73 -7.41 13.73 2.34
C ASP A 73 -6.48 13.38 1.19
N GLN A 74 -5.17 13.38 1.41
CA GLN A 74 -4.21 12.96 0.41
C GLN A 74 -4.37 11.47 0.08
N ILE A 75 -4.55 10.62 1.09
CA ILE A 75 -4.77 9.18 0.90
C ILE A 75 -6.01 8.92 0.06
N LEU A 76 -7.12 9.61 0.33
CA LEU A 76 -8.37 9.44 -0.43
C LEU A 76 -8.24 9.96 -1.87
N GLN A 77 -7.54 11.09 -2.07
CA GLN A 77 -7.28 11.62 -3.42
C GLN A 77 -6.37 10.69 -4.23
N ASP A 78 -5.31 10.18 -3.62
CA ASP A 78 -4.39 9.24 -4.23
C ASP A 78 -5.11 7.92 -4.55
N ALA A 79 -5.92 7.42 -3.61
CA ALA A 79 -6.73 6.23 -3.81
C ALA A 79 -7.66 6.35 -5.01
N ALA A 80 -8.37 7.48 -5.15
CA ALA A 80 -9.24 7.73 -6.28
C ALA A 80 -8.49 7.72 -7.62
N GLN A 81 -7.28 8.28 -7.68
CA GLN A 81 -6.48 8.28 -8.90
C GLN A 81 -5.90 6.91 -9.23
N VAL A 82 -5.38 6.19 -8.23
CA VAL A 82 -4.84 4.83 -8.43
C VAL A 82 -5.95 3.88 -8.85
N ARG A 83 -7.16 3.98 -8.28
CA ARG A 83 -8.31 3.19 -8.72
C ARG A 83 -8.69 3.45 -10.18
N GLU A 84 -8.61 4.70 -10.64
CA GLU A 84 -8.82 4.99 -12.06
C GLU A 84 -7.72 4.38 -12.94
N LEU A 85 -6.46 4.44 -12.50
CA LEU A 85 -5.33 3.82 -13.21
C LEU A 85 -5.43 2.29 -13.27
N LEU A 86 -5.97 1.67 -12.21
CA LEU A 86 -6.16 0.22 -12.08
C LEU A 86 -7.61 -0.20 -12.38
N ARG A 87 -8.39 0.60 -13.10
CA ARG A 87 -9.83 0.35 -13.31
C ARG A 87 -10.15 -0.98 -13.99
N SER A 88 -9.20 -1.54 -14.74
CA SER A 88 -9.34 -2.84 -15.41
C SER A 88 -8.89 -4.02 -14.54
N ALA A 89 -8.31 -3.77 -13.36
CA ALA A 89 -7.98 -4.82 -12.39
C ALA A 89 -9.25 -5.42 -11.80
N THR A 90 -9.25 -6.75 -11.62
CA THR A 90 -10.34 -7.43 -10.92
C THR A 90 -10.27 -7.13 -9.42
N ASN A 91 -9.07 -7.09 -8.86
CA ASN A 91 -8.83 -6.76 -7.46
C ASN A 91 -7.66 -5.77 -7.28
N PRO A 92 -7.90 -4.45 -7.36
CA PRO A 92 -6.84 -3.45 -7.21
C PRO A 92 -6.22 -3.45 -5.80
N ASP A 93 -7.01 -3.80 -4.77
CA ASP A 93 -6.56 -3.84 -3.37
C ASP A 93 -5.50 -4.95 -3.18
N ALA A 94 -5.64 -6.10 -3.86
CA ALA A 94 -4.64 -7.17 -3.84
C ALA A 94 -3.30 -6.77 -4.48
N ILE A 95 -3.34 -5.99 -5.56
CA ILE A 95 -2.11 -5.46 -6.19
C ILE A 95 -1.36 -4.56 -5.22
N LEU A 96 -2.08 -3.70 -4.49
CA LEU A 96 -1.49 -2.80 -3.49
C LEU A 96 -0.97 -3.52 -2.26
N GLN A 97 -1.59 -4.64 -1.90
CA GLN A 97 -1.13 -5.47 -0.79
C GLN A 97 0.27 -6.05 -1.04
N GLU A 98 0.55 -6.40 -2.30
CA GLU A 98 1.83 -6.97 -2.72
C GLU A 98 2.84 -5.91 -3.16
N VAL A 99 2.36 -4.78 -3.70
CA VAL A 99 3.21 -3.66 -4.15
C VAL A 99 2.74 -2.31 -3.57
N PRO A 100 3.02 -2.04 -2.28
CA PRO A 100 2.50 -0.85 -1.60
C PRO A 100 2.90 0.49 -2.19
N VAL A 101 4.05 0.55 -2.86
CA VAL A 101 4.57 1.79 -3.48
C VAL A 101 3.66 2.32 -4.59
N LEU A 102 2.78 1.47 -5.15
CA LEU A 102 1.79 1.87 -6.16
C LEU A 102 0.63 2.69 -5.57
N MET A 103 0.54 2.85 -4.25
CA MET A 103 -0.42 3.78 -3.63
C MET A 103 -0.16 5.23 -4.06
N VAL A 104 1.06 5.56 -4.50
CA VAL A 104 1.37 6.88 -5.08
C VAL A 104 0.95 6.89 -6.56
N PRO A 105 0.01 7.76 -6.98
CA PRO A 105 -0.52 7.77 -8.34
C PRO A 105 0.55 7.93 -9.43
N MET A 106 1.53 8.79 -9.15
CA MET A 106 2.69 9.03 -10.02
C MET A 106 3.48 7.75 -10.28
N THR A 107 3.78 6.99 -9.22
CA THR A 107 4.52 5.74 -9.32
C THR A 107 3.69 4.67 -10.04
N CYS A 108 2.40 4.58 -9.74
CA CYS A 108 1.50 3.66 -10.44
C CYS A 108 1.48 3.91 -11.95
N ALA A 109 1.31 5.17 -12.38
CA ALA A 109 1.31 5.52 -13.79
C ALA A 109 2.66 5.23 -14.48
N SER A 110 3.77 5.49 -13.79
CA SER A 110 5.13 5.19 -14.27
C SER A 110 5.37 3.69 -14.48
N VAL A 111 4.92 2.86 -13.53
CA VAL A 111 5.00 1.40 -13.65
C VAL A 111 4.15 0.90 -14.81
N LEU A 112 2.89 1.34 -14.92
CA LEU A 112 2.01 0.92 -16.02
C LEU A 112 2.56 1.34 -17.39
N ALA A 113 3.12 2.56 -17.51
CA ALA A 113 3.78 3.00 -18.74
C ALA A 113 4.97 2.10 -19.11
N SER A 114 5.75 1.71 -18.11
CA SER A 114 6.90 0.81 -18.31
C SER A 114 6.45 -0.58 -18.73
N ILE A 115 5.35 -1.10 -18.17
CA ILE A 115 4.77 -2.38 -18.56
C ILE A 115 4.30 -2.35 -20.02
N VAL A 116 3.64 -1.27 -20.46
CA VAL A 116 3.28 -1.07 -21.88
C VAL A 116 4.51 -1.18 -22.80
N LYS A 117 5.66 -0.66 -22.36
CA LYS A 117 6.92 -0.73 -23.11
C LYS A 117 7.56 -2.13 -23.09
N TRP A 118 7.55 -2.81 -21.95
CA TRP A 118 8.14 -4.15 -21.80
C TRP A 118 7.29 -5.25 -22.43
N TYR A 119 5.98 -5.07 -22.46
CA TYR A 119 5.00 -6.01 -22.98
C TYR A 119 4.17 -5.38 -24.12
N PRO A 120 4.78 -5.04 -25.27
CA PRO A 120 4.10 -4.33 -26.35
C PRO A 120 2.99 -5.14 -27.04
N LYS A 121 2.90 -6.45 -26.76
CA LYS A 121 1.86 -7.35 -27.26
C LYS A 121 0.72 -7.56 -26.25
N ALA A 122 0.86 -7.08 -25.02
CA ALA A 122 -0.21 -7.15 -24.04
C ALA A 122 -1.23 -6.05 -24.34
N GLU A 123 -2.52 -6.42 -24.35
CA GLU A 123 -3.60 -5.46 -24.58
C GLU A 123 -3.85 -4.58 -23.36
N ASP A 124 -3.60 -5.09 -22.15
CA ASP A 124 -3.77 -4.35 -20.90
C ASP A 124 -2.55 -4.48 -19.96
N PRO A 125 -1.84 -3.39 -19.65
CA PRO A 125 -0.73 -3.41 -18.69
C PRO A 125 -1.19 -3.74 -17.26
N VAL A 126 -2.45 -3.45 -16.90
CA VAL A 126 -2.98 -3.75 -15.56
C VAL A 126 -3.15 -5.25 -15.39
N ALA A 127 -3.63 -5.96 -16.42
CA ALA A 127 -3.73 -7.42 -16.40
C ALA A 127 -2.36 -8.12 -16.24
N VAL A 128 -1.30 -7.55 -16.84
CA VAL A 128 0.07 -8.05 -16.65
C VAL A 128 0.51 -7.87 -15.19
N LEU A 129 0.23 -6.70 -14.62
CA LEU A 129 0.56 -6.39 -13.23
C LEU A 129 -0.25 -7.24 -12.23
N GLU A 130 -1.53 -7.50 -12.52
CA GLU A 130 -2.39 -8.34 -11.69
C GLU A 130 -1.92 -9.80 -11.68
N LYS A 131 -1.43 -10.29 -12.83
CA LYS A 131 -0.91 -11.65 -12.96
C LYS A 131 0.45 -11.84 -12.26
N ASP A 132 1.29 -10.81 -12.23
CA ASP A 132 2.65 -10.88 -11.70
C ASP A 132 3.05 -9.56 -11.01
N PRO A 133 2.51 -9.29 -9.80
CA PRO A 133 2.81 -8.07 -9.04
C PRO A 133 4.30 -7.97 -8.66
N ASP A 134 4.96 -9.12 -8.45
CA ASP A 134 6.39 -9.23 -8.14
C ASP A 134 7.30 -8.70 -9.26
N LEU A 135 6.77 -8.52 -10.48
CA LEU A 135 7.47 -7.88 -11.60
C LEU A 135 8.10 -6.54 -11.20
N VAL A 136 7.38 -5.72 -10.41
CA VAL A 136 7.85 -4.39 -10.01
C VAL A 136 9.08 -4.50 -9.10
N ARG A 137 9.06 -5.42 -8.14
CA ARG A 137 10.20 -5.67 -7.24
C ARG A 137 11.41 -6.17 -8.02
N ARG A 138 11.22 -7.15 -8.92
CA ARG A 138 12.31 -7.66 -9.78
C ARG A 138 12.87 -6.56 -10.67
N ALA A 139 12.02 -5.74 -11.28
CA ALA A 139 12.47 -4.61 -12.09
C ALA A 139 13.37 -3.63 -11.29
N GLN A 140 13.00 -3.34 -10.04
CA GLN A 140 13.80 -2.50 -9.15
C GLN A 140 15.14 -3.14 -8.77
N GLU A 141 15.14 -4.43 -8.42
CA GLU A 141 16.37 -5.19 -8.09
C GLU A 141 17.36 -5.21 -9.27
N TRP A 142 16.85 -5.29 -10.49
CA TRP A 142 17.64 -5.27 -11.72
C TRP A 142 18.00 -3.85 -12.19
N GLY A 143 17.63 -2.82 -11.43
CA GLY A 143 17.93 -1.42 -11.75
C GLY A 143 17.19 -0.89 -12.97
N ALA A 144 16.04 -1.46 -13.32
CA ALA A 144 15.23 -0.99 -14.42
C ALA A 144 14.75 0.44 -14.15
N ILE A 145 14.93 1.31 -15.14
CA ILE A 145 14.45 2.70 -15.07
C ILE A 145 13.00 2.69 -15.53
N PHE A 146 12.07 3.05 -14.64
CA PHE A 146 10.68 3.23 -15.01
C PHE A 146 10.49 4.49 -15.85
N ASP A 147 9.64 4.39 -16.86
CA ASP A 147 9.28 5.50 -17.75
C ASP A 147 8.55 6.61 -16.97
N PRO A 148 8.68 7.88 -17.37
CA PRO A 148 8.10 8.97 -16.59
C PRO A 148 6.58 8.90 -16.70
N PRO A 149 5.88 9.21 -15.61
CA PRO A 149 4.45 9.41 -15.68
C PRO A 149 4.16 10.75 -16.38
N ILE A 150 3.14 10.78 -17.23
CA ILE A 150 2.67 12.01 -17.88
C ILE A 150 1.51 12.56 -17.09
N LYS A 151 1.55 13.86 -16.78
CA LYS A 151 0.42 14.56 -16.19
C LYS A 151 -0.47 15.08 -17.31
N GLY A 152 -1.74 14.65 -17.35
CA GLY A 152 -2.74 15.15 -18.28
C GLY A 152 -3.05 16.63 -18.03
N LYS A 153 -3.72 17.27 -19.00
CA LYS A 153 -4.16 18.68 -18.89
C LYS A 153 -5.06 18.92 -17.66
N ASP A 154 -5.78 17.88 -17.24
CA ASP A 154 -6.70 17.89 -16.11
C ASP A 154 -5.98 17.64 -14.76
N GLY A 155 -4.65 17.59 -14.75
CA GLY A 155 -3.84 17.36 -13.55
C GLY A 155 -3.78 15.91 -13.06
N LYS A 156 -4.50 14.98 -13.70
CA LYS A 156 -4.45 13.54 -13.42
C LYS A 156 -3.24 12.87 -14.08
N TRP A 157 -2.70 11.83 -13.45
CA TRP A 157 -1.66 11.01 -14.08
C TRP A 157 -2.27 10.11 -15.14
N VAL A 158 -1.59 10.03 -16.29
CA VAL A 158 -2.02 9.24 -17.44
C VAL A 158 -0.88 8.29 -17.79
N ILE A 159 -1.25 7.06 -18.14
CA ILE A 159 -0.31 6.08 -18.68
C ILE A 159 0.21 6.65 -20.00
N ALA A 160 1.51 6.88 -20.09
CA ALA A 160 2.15 7.33 -21.31
C ALA A 160 1.99 6.24 -22.36
N ASN A 161 0.97 6.34 -23.21
CA ASN A 161 0.90 5.53 -24.40
C ASN A 161 2.10 5.88 -25.28
N ARG A 162 2.51 4.96 -26.15
CA ARG A 162 3.67 5.06 -27.06
C ARG A 162 3.54 6.17 -28.13
N ASP A 163 2.72 7.18 -27.89
CA ASP A 163 2.42 8.28 -28.77
C ASP A 163 3.62 9.24 -28.77
N MET A 164 4.44 9.12 -29.80
CA MET A 164 5.72 9.83 -29.99
C MET A 164 5.59 11.35 -29.83
N GLY A 165 4.40 11.92 -30.10
CA GLY A 165 4.14 13.36 -30.08
C GLY A 165 4.00 14.01 -28.70
N LYS A 166 3.97 13.22 -27.61
CA LYS A 166 3.83 13.75 -26.22
C LYS A 166 5.01 13.36 -25.33
N ARG A 167 6.17 13.07 -25.92
CA ARG A 167 7.39 12.77 -25.16
C ARG A 167 7.84 14.02 -24.40
N THR A 168 8.07 13.86 -23.10
CA THR A 168 8.67 14.91 -22.26
C THR A 168 10.18 15.00 -22.53
N GLU A 169 10.81 16.15 -22.25
CA GLU A 169 12.26 16.32 -22.43
C GLU A 169 13.09 15.28 -21.65
N TRP A 170 12.59 14.83 -20.50
CA TRP A 170 13.23 13.78 -19.71
C TRP A 170 13.17 12.39 -20.37
N GLN A 171 12.10 12.09 -21.12
CA GLN A 171 11.98 10.86 -21.91
C GLN A 171 13.04 10.81 -23.02
N LEU A 172 13.29 11.94 -23.67
CA LEU A 172 14.38 12.08 -24.65
C LEU A 172 15.76 11.88 -24.00
N TRP A 173 15.94 12.39 -22.78
CA TRP A 173 17.16 12.19 -22.01
C TRP A 173 17.39 10.71 -21.64
N ILE A 174 16.35 9.96 -21.24
CA ILE A 174 16.44 8.52 -20.97
C ILE A 174 16.76 7.74 -22.24
N ASP A 175 16.06 7.99 -23.34
CA ASP A 175 16.28 7.26 -24.59
C ASP A 175 17.70 7.46 -25.12
N LYS A 176 18.23 8.69 -25.01
CA LYS A 176 19.62 9.02 -25.31
C LYS A 176 20.60 8.24 -24.42
N ARG A 177 20.30 8.11 -23.12
CA ARG A 177 21.15 7.37 -22.18
C ARG A 177 21.05 5.85 -22.34
N ALA A 178 19.90 5.35 -22.78
CA ALA A 178 19.66 3.94 -23.06
C ALA A 178 20.23 3.49 -24.43
N GLY A 179 20.94 4.38 -25.15
CA GLY A 179 21.53 4.08 -26.45
C GLY A 179 20.49 3.85 -27.56
N LYS A 180 19.23 4.25 -27.32
CA LYS A 180 18.17 4.21 -28.34
C LYS A 180 18.16 5.53 -29.09
N GLU A 181 19.27 5.87 -29.74
CA GLU A 181 19.19 6.82 -30.84
C GLU A 181 18.55 6.08 -32.01
N LEU A 182 17.32 6.48 -32.35
CA LEU A 182 16.64 6.06 -33.56
C LEU A 182 16.38 7.32 -34.40
N PRO A 183 16.47 7.18 -35.74
CA PRO A 183 16.58 8.29 -36.70
C PRO A 183 15.38 9.24 -36.71
#